data_AF-A0A2R6RVM9-F1
#
_entry.id   AF-A0A2R6RVM9-F1
#
_cell.length_a   1.000
_cell.length_b   1.000
_cell.length_c   1.000
_cell.angle_alpha   90.00
_cell.angle_beta   90.00
_cell.angle_gamma   90.00
#
_symmetry.space_group_name_H-M   'P 1'
#
loop_
_entity.id
_entity.type
_entity.pdbx_description
1 polymer ?
#
loop_
_entity_poly.entity_id
_entity_poly.type
_entity_poly.pdbx_seq_one_letter_code
_entity_poly.pdbx_strand_id
1 'polypeptide(L)'
;MFPKSTLILFATLLTVFSPADALWPQPRNLQTGSTALRLSGGFEITISGSVHNAPSDLHAAVLSTQNFVKTDKLGRLVVGRGSVDAQVVSKAKSLSKLTLSLSQGATAHSITSEAQKAIEDRDEAYTLTVPSDGSGATLTASSTLGLYRGLTTFSQLVYYNDGTTYILNAPIHIQDSPAYPYRGFMLDTSRSFFPVSDIKRTLDAMSWVKINQFHWHVVDSQSFPLEVPGFTDLASKAAYDSSSVYSPSDVADIVSYAGARGIDVMVEIDTPGHTSAISKAHPEHIACAEATPWATFANEPPAGQLRLASSETTQYTAGLLAAVAKMFPSTLFSTGGDELNTNCYAADANTQEDLVSTGQTLEQALNVFTQTTHKAIIAEGKTPVVWEEMVLVHNVTLESDTLVLVWISSDDVKAVAEKGFKLIHAASDYFYLDCGGGGWVGANPDGNSWCDPFKTWQKSYSFDPTANLTDAEAKLVMGGQHLLWTEQSGPQNLDPIVWPRAASSAELFWSGPGGNISEALPRLHDVAYRMRQRGVQAISLQPEWCALRPGVCDLTA
;
A
#
# COMPACT_ATOMS: atom_id res chain seq x y z
N MET A 1 -69.09 6.46 -2.24
CA MET A 1 -68.33 7.55 -2.90
C MET A 1 -66.98 7.62 -2.20
N PHE A 2 -65.98 6.91 -2.71
CA PHE A 2 -64.62 6.91 -2.18
C PHE A 2 -63.80 7.96 -2.97
N PRO A 3 -62.99 8.81 -2.32
CA PRO A 3 -62.16 9.76 -3.04
C PRO A 3 -61.01 9.04 -3.74
N LYS A 4 -60.75 9.47 -4.98
CA LYS A 4 -59.75 8.93 -5.89
C LYS A 4 -58.36 9.02 -5.26
N SER A 5 -57.68 7.88 -5.13
CA SER A 5 -56.25 7.81 -4.86
C SER A 5 -55.49 8.48 -6.01
N THR A 6 -54.82 9.59 -5.71
CA THR A 6 -53.90 10.23 -6.63
C THR A 6 -52.60 9.42 -6.58
N LEU A 7 -52.31 8.70 -7.66
CA LEU A 7 -51.05 8.01 -7.86
C LEU A 7 -49.97 9.09 -8.03
N ILE A 8 -49.29 9.45 -6.94
CA ILE A 8 -48.10 10.31 -7.03
C ILE A 8 -47.01 9.44 -7.63
N LEU A 9 -46.75 9.64 -8.92
CA LEU A 9 -45.59 9.11 -9.60
C LEU A 9 -44.37 9.80 -8.98
N PHE A 10 -43.72 9.16 -8.01
CA PHE A 10 -42.36 9.54 -7.63
C PHE A 10 -41.48 9.28 -8.86
N ALA A 11 -41.24 10.34 -9.64
CA ALA A 11 -40.11 10.37 -10.55
C ALA A 11 -38.87 10.36 -9.65
N THR A 12 -38.36 9.18 -9.32
CA THR A 12 -37.02 9.03 -8.78
C THR A 12 -36.08 9.67 -9.79
N LEU A 13 -35.56 10.84 -9.43
CA LEU A 13 -34.45 11.46 -10.13
C LEU A 13 -33.27 10.50 -9.94
N LEU A 14 -33.14 9.50 -10.82
CA LEU A 14 -31.95 8.68 -10.92
C LEU A 14 -30.82 9.64 -11.28
N THR A 15 -30.05 10.07 -10.28
CA THR A 15 -28.78 10.77 -10.50
C THR A 15 -27.91 9.83 -11.33
N VAL A 16 -27.76 10.14 -12.62
CA VAL A 16 -26.95 9.34 -13.53
C VAL A 16 -25.49 9.57 -13.14
N PHE A 17 -24.93 8.67 -12.34
CA PHE A 17 -23.52 8.69 -11.98
C PHE A 17 -22.67 8.62 -13.26
N SER A 18 -21.83 9.63 -13.50
CA SER A 18 -21.06 9.71 -14.75
C SER A 18 -19.83 8.77 -14.65
N PRO A 19 -19.47 8.09 -15.74
CA PRO A 19 -18.35 7.16 -15.78
C PRO A 19 -16.98 7.84 -15.69
N ALA A 20 -16.87 9.12 -16.07
CA ALA A 20 -15.68 9.90 -15.76
C ALA A 20 -15.52 10.11 -14.25
N ASP A 21 -16.61 9.96 -13.51
CA ASP A 21 -16.58 9.93 -12.06
C ASP A 21 -16.17 8.54 -11.56
N ALA A 22 -16.05 7.47 -12.35
CA ALA A 22 -15.65 6.15 -11.82
C ALA A 22 -14.13 5.99 -11.56
N LEU A 23 -13.36 7.06 -11.71
CA LEU A 23 -11.91 7.06 -11.51
C LEU A 23 -11.54 6.80 -10.05
N TRP A 24 -10.47 6.03 -9.87
CA TRP A 24 -9.87 5.74 -8.57
C TRP A 24 -8.34 5.56 -8.66
N PRO A 25 -7.53 6.35 -7.94
CA PRO A 25 -7.91 7.57 -7.24
C PRO A 25 -8.54 8.63 -8.16
N GLN A 26 -9.45 9.43 -7.60
CA GLN A 26 -10.01 10.61 -8.25
C GLN A 26 -8.90 11.63 -8.55
N PRO A 27 -8.78 12.12 -9.79
CA PRO A 27 -7.77 13.13 -10.10
C PRO A 27 -8.02 14.46 -9.38
N ARG A 28 -6.95 15.16 -9.01
CA ARG A 28 -7.05 16.47 -8.33
C ARG A 28 -7.65 17.57 -9.22
N ASN A 29 -7.45 17.50 -10.54
CA ASN A 29 -8.13 18.36 -11.50
C ASN A 29 -8.68 17.49 -12.65
N LEU A 30 -10.02 17.47 -12.76
CA LEU A 30 -10.75 16.74 -13.79
C LEU A 30 -11.77 17.68 -14.44
N GLN A 31 -11.66 17.84 -15.76
CA GLN A 31 -12.65 18.51 -16.59
C GLN A 31 -13.19 17.52 -17.61
N THR A 32 -14.50 17.51 -17.76
CA THR A 32 -15.20 16.55 -18.63
C THR A 32 -16.24 17.26 -19.50
N GLY A 33 -16.61 16.60 -20.59
CA GLY A 33 -17.72 16.97 -21.44
C GLY A 33 -18.86 15.97 -21.36
N SER A 34 -19.58 15.84 -22.47
CA SER A 34 -20.79 15.01 -22.57
C SER A 34 -20.78 14.06 -23.77
N THR A 35 -19.68 14.03 -24.55
CA THR A 35 -19.62 13.28 -25.80
C THR A 35 -19.05 11.88 -25.59
N ALA A 36 -19.65 10.88 -26.22
CA ALA A 36 -19.09 9.53 -26.29
C ALA A 36 -18.03 9.42 -27.40
N LEU A 37 -17.03 8.56 -27.20
CA LEU A 37 -16.04 8.15 -28.19
C LEU A 37 -15.99 6.63 -28.27
N ARG A 38 -15.89 6.09 -29.48
CA ARG A 38 -15.52 4.68 -29.69
C ARG A 38 -14.01 4.58 -29.77
N LEU A 39 -13.43 3.52 -29.23
CA LEU A 39 -12.06 3.14 -29.56
C LEU A 39 -12.09 2.37 -30.87
N SER A 40 -11.25 2.77 -31.83
CA SER A 40 -11.15 2.06 -33.10
C SER A 40 -10.60 0.64 -32.88
N GLY A 41 -10.92 -0.30 -33.78
CA GLY A 41 -10.38 -1.67 -33.69
C GLY A 41 -8.86 -1.74 -33.77
N GLY A 42 -8.22 -0.74 -34.37
CA GLY A 42 -6.76 -0.54 -34.41
C GLY A 42 -6.29 0.53 -33.43
N PHE A 43 -6.97 0.71 -32.28
CA PHE A 43 -6.53 1.68 -31.27
C PHE A 43 -5.12 1.33 -30.78
N GLU A 44 -4.22 2.30 -30.81
CA GLU A 44 -2.82 2.13 -30.42
C GLU A 44 -2.36 3.16 -29.38
N ILE A 45 -1.62 2.70 -28.38
CA ILE A 45 -0.86 3.52 -27.45
C ILE A 45 0.58 3.60 -27.96
N THR A 46 1.06 4.82 -28.21
CA THR A 46 2.34 5.08 -28.85
C THR A 46 3.20 5.97 -27.98
N ILE A 47 4.52 5.74 -28.00
CA ILE A 47 5.49 6.61 -27.36
C ILE A 47 6.02 7.57 -28.42
N SER A 48 5.91 8.88 -28.18
CA SER A 48 6.39 9.89 -29.12
C SER A 48 7.91 9.95 -29.17
N GLY A 49 8.43 10.57 -30.23
CA GLY A 49 9.87 10.79 -30.36
C GLY A 49 10.49 11.70 -29.29
N SER A 50 9.69 12.36 -28.44
CA SER A 50 10.23 13.17 -27.31
C SER A 50 10.75 12.30 -26.16
N VAL A 51 10.35 11.03 -26.10
CA VAL A 51 10.86 10.05 -25.13
C VAL A 51 12.03 9.31 -25.74
N HIS A 52 13.14 10.02 -25.93
CA HIS A 52 14.35 9.44 -26.50
C HIS A 52 14.84 8.26 -25.64
N ASN A 53 15.12 7.12 -26.30
CA ASN A 53 15.55 5.88 -25.63
C ASN A 53 14.56 5.42 -24.53
N ALA A 54 13.26 5.42 -24.85
CA ALA A 54 12.23 4.94 -23.93
C ALA A 54 12.62 3.59 -23.29
N PRO A 55 12.54 3.47 -21.95
CA PRO A 55 13.01 2.29 -21.24
C PRO A 55 12.07 1.10 -21.45
N SER A 56 12.58 -0.11 -21.25
CA SER A 56 11.86 -1.36 -21.49
C SER A 56 10.62 -1.53 -20.60
N ASP A 57 10.66 -1.03 -19.36
CA ASP A 57 9.52 -1.06 -18.44
C ASP A 57 8.39 -0.09 -18.86
N LEU A 58 8.71 1.06 -19.45
CA LEU A 58 7.70 1.93 -20.08
C LEU A 58 7.06 1.25 -21.30
N HIS A 59 7.84 0.55 -22.13
CA HIS A 59 7.30 -0.25 -23.22
C HIS A 59 6.38 -1.37 -22.70
N ALA A 60 6.77 -2.06 -21.64
CA ALA A 60 5.96 -3.10 -21.00
C ALA A 60 4.66 -2.52 -20.42
N ALA A 61 4.72 -1.34 -19.79
CA ALA A 61 3.55 -0.64 -19.30
C ALA A 61 2.57 -0.29 -20.43
N VAL A 62 3.07 0.27 -21.53
CA VAL A 62 2.26 0.56 -22.73
C VAL A 62 1.59 -0.70 -23.28
N LEU A 63 2.33 -1.80 -23.40
CA LEU A 63 1.78 -3.07 -23.87
C LEU A 63 0.73 -3.64 -22.92
N SER A 64 0.96 -3.56 -21.61
CA SER A 64 0.02 -4.00 -20.58
C SER A 64 -1.27 -3.18 -20.62
N THR A 65 -1.19 -1.84 -20.66
CA THR A 65 -2.36 -0.97 -20.80
C THR A 65 -3.11 -1.22 -22.10
N GLN A 66 -2.39 -1.40 -23.21
CA GLN A 66 -2.98 -1.75 -24.50
C GLN A 66 -3.73 -3.09 -24.44
N ASN A 67 -3.21 -4.06 -23.68
CA ASN A 67 -3.87 -5.33 -23.46
C ASN A 67 -5.14 -5.14 -22.61
N PHE A 68 -5.09 -4.43 -21.48
CA PHE A 68 -6.26 -4.13 -20.66
C PHE A 68 -7.37 -3.44 -21.47
N VAL A 69 -7.04 -2.45 -22.30
CA VAL A 69 -8.02 -1.78 -23.18
C VAL A 69 -8.72 -2.76 -24.13
N LYS A 70 -8.05 -3.84 -24.53
CA LYS A 70 -8.61 -4.88 -25.43
C LYS A 70 -9.35 -5.99 -24.67
N THR A 71 -8.88 -6.35 -23.48
CA THR A 71 -9.30 -7.56 -22.76
C THR A 71 -10.24 -7.27 -21.60
N ASP A 72 -10.14 -6.10 -20.97
CA ASP A 72 -11.00 -5.68 -19.86
C ASP A 72 -12.38 -5.34 -20.44
N LYS A 73 -13.21 -6.38 -20.57
CA LYS A 73 -14.60 -6.26 -21.03
C LYS A 73 -15.49 -5.78 -19.90
N LEU A 74 -15.09 -4.73 -19.20
CA LEU A 74 -15.87 -4.13 -18.13
C LEU A 74 -17.02 -3.31 -18.73
N GLY A 75 -18.25 -3.80 -18.59
CA GLY A 75 -19.43 -2.96 -18.79
C GLY A 75 -19.64 -2.02 -17.60
N ARG A 76 -20.24 -0.86 -17.83
CA ARG A 76 -20.53 0.12 -16.76
C ARG A 76 -21.33 -0.51 -15.62
N LEU A 77 -21.10 -0.04 -14.39
CA LEU A 77 -21.88 -0.43 -13.21
C LEU A 77 -23.23 0.30 -13.13
N VAL A 78 -24.06 0.09 -14.15
CA VAL A 78 -25.45 0.55 -14.22
C VAL A 78 -26.36 -0.59 -14.67
N VAL A 79 -27.67 -0.45 -14.46
CA VAL A 79 -28.64 -1.42 -14.97
C VAL A 79 -28.47 -1.60 -16.48
N GLY A 80 -28.37 -2.85 -16.93
CA GLY A 80 -28.10 -3.18 -18.34
C GLY A 80 -26.62 -3.09 -18.74
N ARG A 81 -25.70 -2.86 -17.79
CA ARG A 81 -24.25 -2.90 -17.97
C ARG A 81 -23.70 -1.98 -19.08
N GLY A 82 -24.37 -0.86 -19.32
CA GLY A 82 -24.03 0.11 -20.37
C GLY A 82 -24.86 0.01 -21.64
N SER A 83 -25.86 -0.89 -21.71
CA SER A 83 -26.77 -0.97 -22.86
C SER A 83 -27.54 0.34 -23.11
N VAL A 84 -27.77 1.13 -22.06
CA VAL A 84 -28.35 2.49 -22.15
C VAL A 84 -27.49 3.45 -22.99
N ASP A 85 -26.18 3.20 -23.07
CA ASP A 85 -25.23 4.03 -23.81
C ASP A 85 -25.10 3.61 -25.29
N ALA A 86 -25.67 2.46 -25.69
CA ALA A 86 -25.48 1.89 -27.02
C ALA A 86 -25.86 2.85 -28.15
N GLN A 87 -26.94 3.63 -27.99
CA GLN A 87 -27.36 4.60 -29.00
C GLN A 87 -26.35 5.74 -29.16
N VAL A 88 -25.87 6.34 -28.07
CA VAL A 88 -24.90 7.45 -28.13
C VAL A 88 -23.54 6.95 -28.62
N VAL A 89 -23.11 5.76 -28.19
CA VAL A 89 -21.86 5.13 -28.60
C VAL A 89 -21.88 4.74 -30.08
N SER A 90 -23.01 4.25 -30.62
CA SER A 90 -23.09 3.86 -32.05
C SER A 90 -22.81 5.02 -33.01
N LYS A 91 -23.14 6.25 -32.60
CA LYS A 91 -22.96 7.49 -33.36
C LYS A 91 -21.66 8.23 -33.01
N ALA A 92 -20.95 7.78 -31.98
CA ALA A 92 -19.75 8.43 -31.49
C ALA A 92 -18.60 8.39 -32.51
N LYS A 93 -17.76 9.42 -32.49
CA LYS A 93 -16.52 9.45 -33.27
C LYS A 93 -15.53 8.41 -32.74
N SER A 94 -14.58 8.02 -33.58
CA SER A 94 -13.58 7.00 -33.22
C SER A 94 -12.26 7.65 -32.81
N LEU A 95 -11.78 7.32 -31.61
CA LEU A 95 -10.44 7.58 -31.13
C LEU A 95 -9.51 6.44 -31.58
N SER A 96 -8.46 6.76 -32.32
CA SER A 96 -7.53 5.75 -32.88
C SER A 96 -6.21 5.65 -32.14
N LYS A 97 -5.83 6.64 -31.31
CA LYS A 97 -4.54 6.62 -30.65
C LYS A 97 -4.50 7.38 -29.34
N LEU A 98 -3.60 6.94 -28.46
CA LEU A 98 -3.04 7.70 -27.34
C LEU A 98 -1.54 7.87 -27.58
N THR A 99 -1.02 9.08 -27.46
CA THR A 99 0.42 9.37 -27.61
C THR A 99 1.01 9.85 -26.29
N LEU A 100 2.08 9.19 -25.85
CA LEU A 100 2.84 9.52 -24.65
C LEU A 100 4.02 10.43 -25.00
N SER A 101 4.24 11.47 -24.22
CA SER A 101 5.36 12.41 -24.39
C SER A 101 5.92 12.86 -23.06
N LEU A 102 7.24 13.00 -22.99
CA LEU A 102 7.85 13.74 -21.90
C LEU A 102 7.78 15.25 -22.15
N SER A 103 7.64 16.01 -21.07
CA SER A 103 7.75 17.48 -21.05
C SER A 103 9.07 17.94 -21.64
N GLN A 104 9.11 19.16 -22.20
CA GLN A 104 10.34 19.71 -22.79
C GLN A 104 11.47 19.75 -21.76
N GLY A 105 12.62 19.14 -22.10
CA GLY A 105 13.81 19.08 -21.24
C GLY A 105 13.83 17.91 -20.25
N ALA A 106 12.75 17.15 -20.11
CA ALA A 106 12.75 15.93 -19.32
C ALA A 106 13.52 14.79 -20.02
N THR A 107 14.18 13.95 -19.22
CA THR A 107 14.93 12.78 -19.69
C THR A 107 14.21 11.51 -19.28
N ALA A 108 14.17 10.52 -20.18
CA ALA A 108 13.57 9.23 -19.88
C ALA A 108 14.50 8.41 -18.98
N HIS A 109 14.00 8.00 -17.82
CA HIS A 109 14.60 7.00 -16.93
C HIS A 109 13.65 5.80 -16.80
N SER A 110 14.11 4.64 -16.35
CA SER A 110 13.22 3.50 -16.12
C SER A 110 12.20 3.85 -15.02
N ILE A 111 10.97 3.34 -15.14
CA ILE A 111 9.93 3.48 -14.10
C ILE A 111 10.49 2.98 -12.76
N THR A 112 11.23 1.88 -12.77
CA THR A 112 11.91 1.35 -11.57
C THR A 112 12.84 2.39 -10.94
N SER A 113 13.71 3.02 -11.73
CA SER A 113 14.66 4.00 -11.19
C SER A 113 13.98 5.26 -10.67
N GLU A 114 12.89 5.70 -11.31
CA GLU A 114 12.07 6.82 -10.84
C GLU A 114 11.36 6.46 -9.51
N ALA A 115 10.85 5.23 -9.39
CA ALA A 115 10.20 4.74 -8.19
C ALA A 115 11.16 4.56 -7.01
N GLN A 116 12.44 4.30 -7.27
CA GLN A 116 13.45 4.07 -6.23
C GLN A 116 14.19 5.35 -5.79
N LYS A 117 13.82 6.52 -6.34
CA LYS A 117 14.27 7.80 -5.79
C LYS A 117 13.77 7.98 -4.35
N ALA A 118 14.44 8.86 -3.60
CA ALA A 118 13.93 9.32 -2.31
C ALA A 118 12.47 9.78 -2.46
N ILE A 119 11.63 9.46 -1.48
CA ILE A 119 10.16 9.54 -1.62
C ILE A 119 9.66 10.94 -2.05
N GLU A 120 10.32 12.01 -1.60
CA GLU A 120 10.00 13.41 -1.94
C GLU A 120 10.54 13.87 -3.30
N ASP A 121 11.50 13.14 -3.87
CA ASP A 121 12.11 13.45 -5.18
C ASP A 121 11.37 12.77 -6.36
N ARG A 122 10.35 11.95 -6.06
CA ARG A 122 9.56 11.23 -7.07
C ARG A 122 8.58 12.18 -7.74
N ASP A 123 8.73 12.39 -9.05
CA ASP A 123 7.73 13.10 -9.86
C ASP A 123 6.70 12.11 -10.41
N GLU A 124 5.48 12.16 -9.90
CA GLU A 124 4.36 11.30 -10.31
C GLU A 124 3.29 12.09 -11.09
N ALA A 125 3.55 13.34 -11.42
CA ALA A 125 2.58 14.23 -12.04
C ALA A 125 2.39 13.91 -13.53
N TYR A 126 1.15 14.07 -14.02
CA TYR A 126 0.82 13.88 -15.43
C TYR A 126 -0.35 14.74 -15.88
N THR A 127 -0.45 14.92 -17.20
CA THR A 127 -1.58 15.54 -17.88
C THR A 127 -2.13 14.60 -18.95
N LEU A 128 -3.40 14.23 -18.85
CA LEU A 128 -4.10 13.40 -19.83
C LEU A 128 -5.19 14.22 -20.53
N THR A 129 -5.19 14.23 -21.86
CA THR A 129 -6.22 14.88 -22.67
C THR A 129 -6.83 13.89 -23.66
N VAL A 130 -8.15 13.73 -23.60
CA VAL A 130 -8.96 12.93 -24.53
C VAL A 130 -9.94 13.86 -25.25
N PRO A 131 -9.73 14.18 -26.53
CA PRO A 131 -10.55 15.15 -27.26
C PRO A 131 -11.88 14.55 -27.72
N SER A 132 -12.95 15.35 -27.83
CA SER A 132 -14.27 14.88 -28.30
C SER A 132 -14.40 14.76 -29.82
N ASP A 133 -13.44 15.30 -30.57
CA ASP A 133 -13.52 15.40 -32.03
C ASP A 133 -12.98 14.15 -32.78
N GLY A 134 -12.49 13.15 -32.04
CA GLY A 134 -11.90 11.91 -32.58
C GLY A 134 -10.41 12.03 -32.92
N SER A 135 -9.78 13.19 -32.70
CA SER A 135 -8.32 13.31 -32.79
C SER A 135 -7.62 12.49 -31.69
N GLY A 136 -6.31 12.27 -31.83
CA GLY A 136 -5.57 11.42 -30.89
C GLY A 136 -5.52 12.00 -29.48
N ALA A 137 -5.65 11.14 -28.47
CA ALA A 137 -5.44 11.50 -27.08
C ALA A 137 -3.95 11.70 -26.78
N THR A 138 -3.63 12.50 -25.78
CA THR A 138 -2.24 12.79 -25.38
C THR A 138 -2.06 12.60 -23.88
N LEU A 139 -0.96 11.97 -23.50
CA LEU A 139 -0.51 11.84 -22.11
C LEU A 139 0.90 12.43 -21.99
N THR A 140 1.04 13.47 -21.18
CA THR A 140 2.33 14.15 -20.95
C THR A 140 2.71 14.12 -19.48
N ALA A 141 3.99 13.91 -19.19
CA ALA A 141 4.54 13.97 -17.83
C ALA A 141 6.02 14.40 -17.86
N SER A 142 6.56 14.80 -16.71
CA SER A 142 7.98 15.15 -16.58
C SER A 142 8.87 13.95 -16.24
N SER A 143 8.27 12.79 -15.94
CA SER A 143 8.95 11.52 -15.67
C SER A 143 8.22 10.36 -16.34
N THR A 144 8.91 9.23 -16.51
CA THR A 144 8.28 7.98 -16.97
C THR A 144 7.32 7.40 -15.93
N LEU A 145 7.53 7.68 -14.64
CA LEU A 145 6.62 7.33 -13.56
C LEU A 145 5.28 8.07 -13.68
N GLY A 146 5.29 9.37 -13.97
CA GLY A 146 4.08 10.14 -14.26
C GLY A 146 3.34 9.61 -15.50
N LEU A 147 4.07 9.24 -16.57
CA LEU A 147 3.46 8.56 -17.72
C LEU A 147 2.79 7.24 -17.30
N TYR A 148 3.40 6.46 -16.42
CA TYR A 148 2.81 5.23 -15.90
C TYR A 148 1.51 5.51 -15.12
N ARG A 149 1.49 6.53 -14.24
CA ARG A 149 0.27 6.93 -13.50
C ARG A 149 -0.86 7.35 -14.43
N GLY A 150 -0.55 8.08 -15.51
CA GLY A 150 -1.52 8.48 -16.50
C GLY A 150 -2.05 7.33 -17.37
N LEU A 151 -1.22 6.32 -17.67
CA LEU A 151 -1.67 5.09 -18.33
C LEU A 151 -2.69 4.34 -17.48
N THR A 152 -2.43 4.23 -16.17
CA THR A 152 -3.38 3.64 -15.21
C THR A 152 -4.71 4.38 -15.25
N THR A 153 -4.71 5.71 -15.17
CA THR A 153 -5.93 6.52 -15.26
C THR A 153 -6.65 6.36 -16.62
N PHE A 154 -5.92 6.36 -17.73
CA PHE A 154 -6.53 6.15 -19.05
C PHE A 154 -7.27 4.81 -19.14
N SER A 155 -6.70 3.74 -18.57
CA SER A 155 -7.35 2.41 -18.58
C SER A 155 -8.70 2.39 -17.87
N GLN A 156 -8.90 3.26 -16.88
CA GLN A 156 -10.15 3.35 -16.11
C GLN A 156 -11.26 4.07 -16.87
N LEU A 157 -10.92 4.91 -17.85
CA LEU A 157 -11.91 5.61 -18.69
C LEU A 157 -12.61 4.69 -19.70
N VAL A 158 -12.08 3.49 -19.91
CA VAL A 158 -12.51 2.56 -20.95
C VAL A 158 -13.56 1.59 -20.41
N TYR A 159 -14.65 1.48 -21.17
CA TYR A 159 -15.75 0.54 -20.96
C TYR A 159 -16.04 -0.27 -22.22
N TYR A 160 -16.75 -1.38 -22.04
CA TYR A 160 -17.11 -2.30 -23.10
C TYR A 160 -18.61 -2.62 -23.07
N ASN A 161 -19.27 -2.58 -24.24
CA ASN A 161 -20.63 -3.09 -24.40
C ASN A 161 -20.81 -3.64 -25.83
N ASP A 162 -21.33 -4.88 -25.94
CA ASP A 162 -21.73 -5.52 -27.22
C ASP A 162 -20.72 -5.36 -28.37
N GLY A 163 -19.46 -5.72 -28.12
CA GLY A 163 -18.39 -5.67 -29.13
C GLY A 163 -17.81 -4.27 -29.37
N THR A 164 -18.29 -3.25 -28.66
CA THR A 164 -17.80 -1.87 -28.76
C THR A 164 -17.06 -1.48 -27.49
N THR A 165 -15.81 -1.03 -27.66
CA THR A 165 -15.01 -0.40 -26.60
C THR A 165 -15.16 1.10 -26.73
N TYR A 166 -15.44 1.81 -25.63
CA TYR A 166 -15.79 3.22 -25.66
C TYR A 166 -15.35 3.98 -24.41
N ILE A 167 -15.27 5.30 -24.56
CA ILE A 167 -15.07 6.29 -23.50
C ILE A 167 -16.30 7.21 -23.53
N LEU A 168 -16.74 7.68 -22.37
CA LEU A 168 -17.81 8.66 -22.25
C LEU A 168 -17.27 9.99 -21.72
N ASN A 169 -18.08 11.05 -21.80
CA ASN A 169 -17.78 12.37 -21.22
C ASN A 169 -16.54 13.08 -21.81
N ALA A 170 -16.23 12.85 -23.09
CA ALA A 170 -15.27 13.66 -23.82
C ALA A 170 -15.81 15.08 -24.13
N PRO A 171 -14.94 16.11 -24.22
CA PRO A 171 -13.50 16.04 -23.99
C PRO A 171 -13.17 15.85 -22.50
N ILE A 172 -12.12 15.09 -22.22
CA ILE A 172 -11.58 14.90 -20.87
C ILE A 172 -10.23 15.59 -20.80
N HIS A 173 -10.02 16.41 -19.77
CA HIS A 173 -8.73 16.98 -19.44
C HIS A 173 -8.44 16.74 -17.96
N ILE A 174 -7.34 16.06 -17.68
CA ILE A 174 -6.89 15.71 -16.34
C ILE A 174 -5.49 16.29 -16.14
N GLN A 175 -5.30 17.03 -15.05
CA GLN A 175 -4.00 17.39 -14.51
C GLN A 175 -3.93 16.83 -13.09
N ASP A 176 -2.97 15.95 -12.84
CA ASP A 176 -3.01 15.13 -11.64
C ASP A 176 -1.62 14.85 -11.09
N SER A 177 -1.54 14.76 -9.77
CA SER A 177 -0.34 14.51 -8.98
C SER A 177 -0.77 14.14 -7.55
N PRO A 178 -0.03 13.26 -6.85
CA PRO A 178 -0.41 12.88 -5.50
C PRO A 178 -0.38 14.06 -4.52
N ALA A 179 -1.25 14.04 -3.52
CA ALA A 179 -1.25 14.99 -2.40
C ALA A 179 -0.13 14.69 -1.40
N TYR A 180 0.20 13.40 -1.22
CA TYR A 180 1.25 12.92 -0.33
C TYR A 180 2.24 12.02 -1.07
N PRO A 181 3.55 12.16 -0.82
CA PRO A 181 4.57 11.40 -1.52
C PRO A 181 4.58 9.91 -1.13
N TYR A 182 4.20 9.55 0.11
CA TYR A 182 4.14 8.17 0.60
C TYR A 182 2.72 7.60 0.57
N ARG A 183 2.52 6.49 -0.15
CA ARG A 183 1.25 5.75 -0.19
C ARG A 183 1.58 4.27 -0.11
N GLY A 184 1.44 3.71 1.08
CA GLY A 184 1.94 2.37 1.39
C GLY A 184 0.86 1.30 1.51
N PHE A 185 1.30 0.06 1.38
CA PHE A 185 0.62 -1.12 1.86
C PHE A 185 1.64 -2.04 2.51
N MET A 186 1.38 -2.46 3.75
CA MET A 186 2.22 -3.41 4.46
C MET A 186 1.65 -4.83 4.39
N LEU A 187 2.53 -5.79 4.12
CA LEU A 187 2.23 -7.22 4.22
C LEU A 187 3.23 -7.89 5.16
N ASP A 188 2.71 -8.49 6.24
CA ASP A 188 3.43 -9.44 7.08
C ASP A 188 3.48 -10.81 6.40
N THR A 189 4.69 -11.29 6.12
CA THR A 189 4.91 -12.62 5.55
C THR A 189 5.64 -13.58 6.48
N SER A 190 5.70 -13.24 7.77
CA SER A 190 6.32 -14.03 8.82
C SER A 190 5.29 -14.85 9.60
N ARG A 191 4.21 -14.23 10.08
CA ARG A 191 3.14 -14.93 10.82
C ARG A 191 2.43 -15.97 9.95
N SER A 192 2.39 -15.72 8.64
CA SER A 192 2.03 -16.67 7.60
C SER A 192 2.87 -16.45 6.34
N PHE A 193 3.26 -17.53 5.66
CA PHE A 193 4.00 -17.44 4.39
C PHE A 193 3.09 -17.15 3.19
N PHE A 194 3.59 -16.38 2.23
CA PHE A 194 2.90 -16.05 0.98
C PHE A 194 3.77 -16.39 -0.24
N PRO A 195 3.29 -17.19 -1.21
CA PRO A 195 4.03 -17.42 -2.44
C PRO A 195 4.36 -16.12 -3.18
N VAL A 196 5.50 -16.07 -3.88
CA VAL A 196 5.91 -14.91 -4.71
C VAL A 196 4.81 -14.48 -5.68
N SER A 197 4.02 -15.41 -6.21
CA SER A 197 2.88 -15.12 -7.08
C SER A 197 1.80 -14.27 -6.41
N ASP A 198 1.60 -14.43 -5.11
CA ASP A 198 0.59 -13.72 -4.33
C ASP A 198 1.05 -12.30 -4.00
N ILE A 199 2.35 -12.15 -3.67
CA ILE A 199 2.99 -10.84 -3.52
C ILE A 199 2.91 -10.06 -4.84
N LYS A 200 3.25 -10.70 -5.97
CA LYS A 200 3.15 -10.08 -7.30
C LYS A 200 1.73 -9.67 -7.67
N ARG A 201 0.73 -10.52 -7.38
CA ARG A 201 -0.68 -10.18 -7.57
C ARG A 201 -1.10 -8.98 -6.72
N THR A 202 -0.58 -8.86 -5.50
CA THR A 202 -0.79 -7.70 -4.63
C THR A 202 -0.15 -6.44 -5.21
N LEU A 203 1.09 -6.53 -5.72
CA LEU A 203 1.78 -5.43 -6.40
C LEU A 203 1.04 -4.96 -7.67
N ASP A 204 0.44 -5.88 -8.43
CA ASP A 204 -0.45 -5.53 -9.54
C ASP A 204 -1.64 -4.70 -9.03
N ALA A 205 -2.34 -5.15 -8.00
CA ALA A 205 -3.48 -4.44 -7.42
C ALA A 205 -3.10 -3.05 -6.86
N MET A 206 -1.98 -2.94 -6.14
CA MET A 206 -1.41 -1.69 -5.66
C MET A 206 -1.18 -0.69 -6.81
N SER A 207 -0.62 -1.16 -7.93
CA SER A 207 -0.33 -0.32 -9.09
C SER A 207 -1.58 0.27 -9.75
N TRP A 208 -2.69 -0.48 -9.73
CA TRP A 208 -3.96 -0.05 -10.33
C TRP A 208 -4.63 1.09 -9.56
N VAL A 209 -4.29 1.25 -8.29
CA VAL A 209 -4.80 2.31 -7.40
C VAL A 209 -3.72 3.31 -6.99
N LYS A 210 -2.54 3.28 -7.64
CA LYS A 210 -1.42 4.22 -7.46
C LYS A 210 -0.78 4.23 -6.07
N ILE A 211 -0.84 3.11 -5.33
CA ILE A 211 0.02 2.86 -4.17
C ILE A 211 1.46 2.73 -4.69
N ASN A 212 2.44 3.33 -4.00
CA ASN A 212 3.82 3.45 -4.47
C ASN A 212 4.87 2.87 -3.51
N GLN A 213 4.47 2.44 -2.31
CA GLN A 213 5.37 1.77 -1.38
C GLN A 213 4.81 0.41 -0.97
N PHE A 214 5.59 -0.64 -1.18
CA PHE A 214 5.37 -1.94 -0.56
C PHE A 214 6.22 -2.02 0.69
N HIS A 215 5.57 -2.04 1.86
CA HIS A 215 6.22 -2.29 3.13
C HIS A 215 6.20 -3.80 3.38
N TRP A 216 7.35 -4.44 3.26
CA TRP A 216 7.46 -5.89 3.41
C TRP A 216 8.00 -6.25 4.80
N HIS A 217 7.08 -6.54 5.71
CA HIS A 217 7.38 -7.11 7.02
C HIS A 217 7.67 -8.60 6.84
N VAL A 218 8.95 -8.94 6.66
CA VAL A 218 9.33 -10.24 6.08
C VAL A 218 9.71 -11.28 7.14
N VAL A 219 10.05 -10.88 8.36
CA VAL A 219 10.42 -11.76 9.48
C VAL A 219 9.80 -11.27 10.78
N ASP A 220 9.55 -12.19 11.71
CA ASP A 220 9.03 -11.92 13.07
C ASP A 220 9.41 -13.11 13.98
N SER A 221 8.89 -13.15 15.21
CA SER A 221 9.02 -14.23 16.18
C SER A 221 8.56 -15.59 15.65
N GLN A 222 7.55 -15.62 14.78
CA GLN A 222 6.93 -16.85 14.30
C GLN A 222 7.76 -17.54 13.20
N SER A 223 8.39 -16.80 12.30
CA SER A 223 9.28 -17.37 11.28
C SER A 223 10.31 -16.39 10.70
N PHE A 224 11.38 -16.94 10.11
CA PHE A 224 12.38 -16.18 9.36
C PHE A 224 12.46 -16.73 7.92
N PRO A 225 11.57 -16.35 6.99
CA PRO A 225 11.55 -16.92 5.64
C PRO A 225 12.58 -16.29 4.69
N LEU A 226 13.23 -15.19 5.04
CA LEU A 226 14.18 -14.50 4.15
C LEU A 226 15.57 -15.17 4.15
N GLU A 227 16.04 -15.66 3.00
CA GLU A 227 17.42 -16.13 2.88
C GLU A 227 18.38 -14.94 2.68
N VAL A 228 19.20 -14.69 3.71
CA VAL A 228 20.15 -13.55 3.71
C VAL A 228 21.58 -14.05 3.45
N PRO A 229 22.28 -13.52 2.43
CA PRO A 229 23.68 -13.87 2.19
C PRO A 229 24.56 -13.63 3.42
N GLY A 230 25.28 -14.66 3.86
CA GLY A 230 26.10 -14.63 5.08
C GLY A 230 25.37 -15.02 6.37
N PHE A 231 24.03 -15.14 6.33
CA PHE A 231 23.16 -15.55 7.43
C PHE A 231 22.13 -16.60 6.96
N THR A 232 22.51 -17.45 6.01
CA THR A 232 21.59 -18.37 5.32
C THR A 232 20.99 -19.42 6.27
N ASP A 233 21.63 -19.67 7.41
CA ASP A 233 21.14 -20.66 8.35
C ASP A 233 19.87 -20.21 9.10
N LEU A 234 19.61 -18.90 9.20
CA LEU A 234 18.35 -18.34 9.72
C LEU A 234 17.15 -18.92 8.97
N ALA A 235 17.06 -18.70 7.65
CA ALA A 235 15.97 -19.25 6.85
C ALA A 235 15.92 -20.77 6.86
N SER A 236 17.09 -21.43 6.81
CA SER A 236 17.15 -22.89 6.81
C SER A 236 16.59 -23.54 8.09
N LYS A 237 16.62 -22.82 9.22
CA LYS A 237 16.22 -23.35 10.54
C LYS A 237 14.93 -22.74 11.08
N ALA A 238 14.53 -21.57 10.61
CA ALA A 238 13.43 -20.79 11.18
C ALA A 238 12.31 -20.44 10.19
N ALA A 239 12.42 -20.82 8.91
CA ALA A 239 11.25 -20.83 8.02
C ALA A 239 10.27 -21.97 8.42
N TYR A 240 8.99 -21.84 8.06
CA TYR A 240 7.99 -22.88 8.34
C TYR A 240 8.33 -24.22 7.69
N ASP A 241 8.85 -24.20 6.47
CA ASP A 241 9.40 -25.34 5.76
C ASP A 241 10.35 -24.85 4.64
N SER A 242 11.06 -25.78 3.99
CA SER A 242 12.03 -25.46 2.94
C SER A 242 11.44 -24.83 1.67
N SER A 243 10.12 -24.89 1.48
CA SER A 243 9.41 -24.22 0.38
C SER A 243 8.83 -22.86 0.77
N SER A 244 8.85 -22.53 2.06
CA SER A 244 8.40 -21.27 2.64
C SER A 244 9.56 -20.30 2.85
N VAL A 245 10.41 -20.16 1.82
CA VAL A 245 11.62 -19.33 1.85
C VAL A 245 11.61 -18.36 0.67
N TYR A 246 12.02 -17.12 0.91
CA TYR A 246 12.33 -16.12 -0.12
C TYR A 246 13.84 -16.11 -0.38
N SER A 247 14.25 -16.66 -1.51
CA SER A 247 15.65 -16.63 -1.95
C SER A 247 16.09 -15.22 -2.39
N PRO A 248 17.39 -14.93 -2.50
CA PRO A 248 17.87 -13.69 -3.09
C PRO A 248 17.33 -13.45 -4.52
N SER A 249 17.08 -14.52 -5.28
CA SER A 249 16.42 -14.41 -6.59
C SER A 249 14.96 -14.00 -6.50
N ASP A 250 14.22 -14.52 -5.51
CA ASP A 250 12.82 -14.12 -5.29
C ASP A 250 12.73 -12.65 -4.88
N VAL A 251 13.64 -12.20 -4.01
CA VAL A 251 13.73 -10.79 -3.60
C VAL A 251 14.03 -9.90 -4.81
N ALA A 252 15.03 -10.24 -5.63
CA ALA A 252 15.36 -9.48 -6.83
C ALA A 252 14.19 -9.43 -7.83
N ASP A 253 13.47 -10.54 -7.98
CA ASP A 253 12.29 -10.64 -8.83
C ASP A 253 11.13 -9.77 -8.32
N ILE A 254 10.82 -9.82 -7.01
CA ILE A 254 9.80 -8.98 -6.37
C ILE A 254 10.14 -7.50 -6.51
N VAL A 255 11.37 -7.10 -6.17
CA VAL A 255 11.86 -5.72 -6.28
C VAL A 255 11.77 -5.22 -7.72
N SER A 256 12.23 -6.01 -8.69
CA SER A 256 12.16 -5.62 -10.10
C SER A 256 10.71 -5.55 -10.60
N TYR A 257 9.85 -6.46 -10.15
CA TYR A 257 8.44 -6.51 -10.54
C TYR A 257 7.65 -5.32 -9.99
N ALA A 258 7.91 -4.95 -8.74
CA ALA A 258 7.37 -3.76 -8.07
C ALA A 258 7.85 -2.48 -8.76
N GLY A 259 9.17 -2.36 -9.01
CA GLY A 259 9.76 -1.18 -9.63
C GLY A 259 9.16 -0.87 -11.01
N ALA A 260 8.95 -1.90 -11.84
CA ALA A 260 8.34 -1.73 -13.16
C ALA A 260 6.88 -1.24 -13.11
N ARG A 261 6.26 -1.22 -11.92
CA ARG A 261 4.91 -0.74 -11.62
C ARG A 261 4.90 0.54 -10.80
N GLY A 262 6.05 1.20 -10.69
CA GLY A 262 6.18 2.41 -9.90
C GLY A 262 6.02 2.16 -8.41
N ILE A 263 6.38 0.97 -7.91
CA ILE A 263 6.31 0.61 -6.50
C ILE A 263 7.74 0.37 -6.01
N ASP A 264 8.10 1.05 -4.94
CA ASP A 264 9.34 0.79 -4.22
C ASP A 264 9.11 -0.21 -3.07
N VAL A 265 10.12 -1.01 -2.74
CA VAL A 265 10.02 -2.07 -1.73
C VAL A 265 10.87 -1.70 -0.52
N MET A 266 10.21 -1.24 0.54
CA MET A 266 10.83 -1.03 1.85
C MET A 266 10.71 -2.35 2.62
N VAL A 267 11.84 -2.95 2.96
CA VAL A 267 11.87 -4.13 3.83
C VAL A 267 11.85 -3.71 5.29
N GLU A 268 11.24 -4.54 6.13
CA GLU A 268 11.32 -4.46 7.57
C GLU A 268 11.96 -5.73 8.14
N ILE A 269 12.94 -5.52 9.01
CA ILE A 269 13.46 -6.54 9.94
C ILE A 269 13.26 -5.94 11.33
N ASP A 270 12.21 -6.37 12.02
CA ASP A 270 11.84 -5.80 13.30
C ASP A 270 12.84 -6.16 14.39
N THR A 271 13.37 -5.15 15.08
CA THR A 271 14.36 -5.33 16.15
C THR A 271 14.23 -4.23 17.20
N PRO A 272 14.50 -4.52 18.49
CA PRO A 272 14.92 -5.80 19.05
C PRO A 272 13.77 -6.72 19.49
N GLY A 273 12.51 -6.25 19.40
CA GLY A 273 11.30 -7.05 19.57
C GLY A 273 11.20 -8.20 18.55
N HIS A 274 10.10 -8.94 18.53
CA HIS A 274 9.69 -9.71 17.36
C HIS A 274 10.75 -10.64 16.72
N THR A 275 11.62 -11.27 17.52
CA THR A 275 12.84 -11.94 17.01
C THR A 275 13.04 -13.36 17.51
N SER A 276 12.03 -13.97 18.13
CA SER A 276 12.11 -15.33 18.67
C SER A 276 12.61 -16.38 17.66
N ALA A 277 12.25 -16.26 16.37
CA ALA A 277 12.65 -17.14 15.28
C ALA A 277 14.19 -17.27 15.13
N ILE A 278 14.95 -16.22 15.42
CA ILE A 278 16.43 -16.23 15.36
C ILE A 278 17.00 -17.30 16.30
N SER A 279 16.33 -17.62 17.41
CA SER A 279 16.79 -18.61 18.38
C SER A 279 16.92 -20.03 17.82
N LYS A 280 16.25 -20.33 16.70
CA LYS A 280 16.38 -21.64 16.03
C LYS A 280 17.77 -21.83 15.42
N ALA A 281 18.42 -20.74 15.04
CA ALA A 281 19.78 -20.73 14.51
C ALA A 281 20.82 -20.29 15.55
N HIS A 282 20.49 -19.24 16.30
CA HIS A 282 21.37 -18.48 17.17
C HIS A 282 20.70 -18.18 18.53
N PRO A 283 20.50 -19.18 19.40
CA PRO A 283 19.90 -18.99 20.73
C PRO A 283 20.71 -18.08 21.64
N GLU A 284 22.02 -17.92 21.40
CA GLU A 284 22.91 -17.00 22.09
C GLU A 284 22.49 -15.52 21.97
N HIS A 285 21.71 -15.16 20.94
CA HIS A 285 21.28 -13.78 20.71
C HIS A 285 19.90 -13.44 21.30
N ILE A 286 19.11 -14.42 21.74
CA ILE A 286 17.70 -14.21 22.11
C ILE A 286 17.46 -14.41 23.61
N ALA A 287 16.92 -13.39 24.25
CA ALA A 287 16.34 -13.44 25.59
C ALA A 287 14.91 -14.01 25.54
N CYS A 288 14.56 -14.83 26.53
CA CYS A 288 13.20 -15.38 26.72
C CYS A 288 12.63 -16.14 25.51
N ALA A 289 13.49 -16.76 24.68
CA ALA A 289 13.08 -17.53 23.53
C ALA A 289 12.03 -18.58 23.93
N GLU A 290 10.82 -18.46 23.36
CA GLU A 290 9.65 -19.30 23.60
C GLU A 290 9.28 -19.44 25.09
N ALA A 291 9.60 -18.44 25.91
CA ALA A 291 9.34 -18.46 27.34
C ALA A 291 7.84 -18.57 27.64
N THR A 292 7.50 -19.30 28.72
CA THR A 292 6.12 -19.50 29.18
C THR A 292 5.97 -19.13 30.66
N PRO A 293 4.83 -18.57 31.09
CA PRO A 293 3.71 -18.11 30.25
C PRO A 293 4.11 -16.89 29.40
N TRP A 294 3.83 -16.96 28.09
CA TRP A 294 4.33 -15.99 27.10
C TRP A 294 3.84 -14.56 27.40
N ALA A 295 2.63 -14.41 27.94
CA ALA A 295 2.01 -13.12 28.26
C ALA A 295 2.78 -12.31 29.33
N THR A 296 3.74 -12.92 30.04
CA THR A 296 4.65 -12.20 30.91
C THR A 296 5.75 -11.48 30.13
N PHE A 297 6.14 -12.03 28.98
CA PHE A 297 7.39 -11.72 28.27
C PHE A 297 7.18 -11.18 26.86
N ALA A 298 5.95 -11.18 26.34
CA ALA A 298 5.57 -10.66 25.03
C ALA A 298 4.06 -10.36 24.97
N ASN A 299 3.64 -9.56 23.99
CA ASN A 299 2.23 -9.26 23.73
C ASN A 299 1.51 -10.40 23.00
N GLU A 300 2.27 -11.27 22.32
CA GLU A 300 1.78 -12.49 21.70
C GLU A 300 2.83 -13.62 21.73
N PRO A 301 2.43 -14.90 21.60
CA PRO A 301 3.37 -16.01 21.46
C PRO A 301 3.91 -16.16 20.03
N PRO A 302 5.17 -16.60 19.86
CA PRO A 302 6.11 -16.96 20.93
C PRO A 302 6.85 -15.73 21.48
N ALA A 303 7.12 -15.73 22.78
CA ALA A 303 8.01 -14.74 23.36
C ALA A 303 9.45 -14.89 22.83
N GLY A 304 10.20 -13.79 22.79
CA GLY A 304 11.62 -13.79 22.44
C GLY A 304 12.05 -12.45 21.85
N GLN A 305 13.14 -11.90 22.37
CA GLN A 305 13.68 -10.60 21.92
C GLN A 305 15.21 -10.64 21.89
N LEU A 306 15.85 -9.87 21.00
CA LEU A 306 17.30 -9.76 20.94
C LEU A 306 17.87 -9.25 22.27
N ARG A 307 18.96 -9.86 22.75
CA ARG A 307 19.74 -9.40 23.91
C ARG A 307 20.45 -8.09 23.60
N LEU A 308 19.72 -6.98 23.61
CA LEU A 308 20.19 -5.66 23.20
C LEU A 308 21.34 -5.09 24.08
N ALA A 309 21.54 -5.62 25.29
CA ALA A 309 22.65 -5.25 26.17
C ALA A 309 23.97 -5.93 25.78
N SER A 310 23.90 -7.02 25.01
CA SER A 310 25.08 -7.74 24.56
C SER A 310 25.71 -7.01 23.37
N SER A 311 27.00 -6.70 23.49
CA SER A 311 27.77 -6.13 22.38
C SER A 311 27.87 -7.10 21.20
N GLU A 312 27.92 -8.41 21.47
CA GLU A 312 28.01 -9.43 20.42
C GLU A 312 26.70 -9.49 19.62
N THR A 313 25.56 -9.56 20.30
CA THR A 313 24.24 -9.50 19.66
C THR A 313 24.06 -8.20 18.88
N THR A 314 24.47 -7.06 19.43
CA THR A 314 24.39 -5.77 18.72
C THR A 314 25.17 -5.78 17.41
N GLN A 315 26.39 -6.32 17.40
CA GLN A 315 27.21 -6.40 16.19
C GLN A 315 26.68 -7.45 15.19
N TYR A 316 26.17 -8.58 15.69
CA TYR A 316 25.47 -9.57 14.88
C TYR A 316 24.29 -8.94 14.15
N THR A 317 23.41 -8.24 14.87
CA THR A 317 22.23 -7.59 14.29
C THR A 317 22.63 -6.50 13.30
N ALA A 318 23.63 -5.66 13.62
CA ALA A 318 24.13 -4.65 12.69
C ALA A 318 24.63 -5.28 11.37
N GLY A 319 25.36 -6.41 11.46
CA GLY A 319 25.82 -7.16 10.29
C GLY A 319 24.67 -7.76 9.48
N LEU A 320 23.66 -8.33 10.16
CA LEU A 320 22.46 -8.87 9.54
C LEU A 320 21.69 -7.78 8.77
N LEU A 321 21.38 -6.66 9.43
CA LEU A 321 20.65 -5.56 8.82
C LEU A 321 21.42 -4.94 7.64
N ALA A 322 22.74 -4.81 7.73
CA ALA A 322 23.55 -4.36 6.60
C ALA A 322 23.55 -5.35 5.42
N ALA A 323 23.50 -6.65 5.68
CA ALA A 323 23.38 -7.67 4.63
C ALA A 323 22.01 -7.62 3.96
N VAL A 324 20.92 -7.47 4.72
CA VAL A 324 19.57 -7.29 4.18
C VAL A 324 19.48 -5.98 3.39
N ALA A 325 20.01 -4.86 3.91
CA ALA A 325 19.97 -3.55 3.25
C ALA A 325 20.55 -3.58 1.82
N LYS A 326 21.56 -4.42 1.56
CA LYS A 326 22.16 -4.60 0.23
C LYS A 326 21.25 -5.30 -0.78
N MET A 327 20.28 -6.08 -0.32
CA MET A 327 19.36 -6.82 -1.18
C MET A 327 18.26 -5.92 -1.75
N PHE A 328 17.98 -4.79 -1.09
CA PHE A 328 16.88 -3.89 -1.45
C PHE A 328 17.42 -2.54 -1.93
N PRO A 329 17.09 -2.09 -3.15
CA PRO A 329 17.53 -0.79 -3.65
C PRO A 329 16.85 0.43 -2.99
N SER A 330 15.70 0.24 -2.34
CA SER A 330 14.95 1.32 -1.67
C SER A 330 15.86 2.13 -0.75
N THR A 331 15.67 3.45 -0.71
CA THR A 331 16.35 4.29 0.28
C THR A 331 15.77 4.11 1.68
N LEU A 332 14.59 3.49 1.84
CA LEU A 332 13.97 3.26 3.13
C LEU A 332 14.27 1.84 3.62
N PHE A 333 14.48 1.71 4.93
CA PHE A 333 14.62 0.41 5.60
C PHE A 333 13.98 0.52 6.98
N SER A 334 12.98 -0.31 7.28
CA SER A 334 12.39 -0.34 8.62
C SER A 334 13.19 -1.25 9.53
N THR A 335 13.55 -0.72 10.71
CA THR A 335 14.12 -1.53 11.80
C THR A 335 13.08 -1.90 12.84
N GLY A 336 11.81 -1.56 12.60
CA GLY A 336 10.70 -1.75 13.52
C GLY A 336 10.90 -1.02 14.84
N GLY A 337 10.93 -1.78 15.93
CA GLY A 337 11.16 -1.28 17.29
C GLY A 337 9.88 -1.11 18.10
N ASP A 338 8.85 -1.89 17.79
CA ASP A 338 7.58 -1.94 18.51
C ASP A 338 7.64 -2.88 19.73
N GLU A 339 6.68 -2.68 20.63
CA GLU A 339 6.27 -3.66 21.66
C GLU A 339 7.38 -4.24 22.57
N LEU A 340 8.43 -3.46 22.83
CA LEU A 340 9.56 -3.95 23.61
C LEU A 340 9.17 -4.35 25.04
N ASN A 341 9.34 -5.63 25.38
CA ASN A 341 8.90 -6.16 26.68
C ASN A 341 10.04 -6.19 27.71
N THR A 342 9.99 -5.27 28.68
CA THR A 342 11.04 -5.12 29.71
C THR A 342 11.09 -6.27 30.72
N ASN A 343 9.99 -7.00 30.94
CA ASN A 343 9.97 -8.13 31.88
C ASN A 343 10.86 -9.27 31.35
N CYS A 344 10.95 -9.44 30.04
CA CYS A 344 11.87 -10.38 29.45
C CYS A 344 13.32 -10.07 29.82
N TYR A 345 13.76 -8.82 29.60
CA TYR A 345 15.12 -8.41 29.95
C TYR A 345 15.41 -8.46 31.45
N ALA A 346 14.42 -8.16 32.29
CA ALA A 346 14.54 -8.29 33.74
C ALA A 346 14.73 -9.75 34.20
N ALA A 347 14.17 -10.71 33.47
CA ALA A 347 14.25 -12.14 33.79
C ALA A 347 15.44 -12.87 33.13
N ASP A 348 16.00 -12.35 32.04
CA ASP A 348 17.14 -12.96 31.34
C ASP A 348 18.46 -12.67 32.06
N ALA A 349 19.07 -13.72 32.64
CA ALA A 349 20.28 -13.61 33.44
C ALA A 349 21.47 -13.03 32.65
N ASN A 350 21.63 -13.40 31.38
CA ASN A 350 22.70 -12.91 30.51
C ASN A 350 22.56 -11.41 30.27
N THR A 351 21.35 -10.94 29.96
CA THR A 351 21.07 -9.50 29.82
C THR A 351 21.42 -8.75 31.11
N GLN A 352 21.04 -9.28 32.28
CA GLN A 352 21.39 -8.65 33.55
C GLN A 352 22.90 -8.63 33.82
N GLU A 353 23.62 -9.68 33.45
CA GLU A 353 25.09 -9.72 33.55
C GLU A 353 25.76 -8.67 32.64
N ASP A 354 25.28 -8.53 31.39
CA ASP A 354 25.77 -7.52 30.45
C ASP A 354 25.52 -6.08 30.96
N LEU A 355 24.32 -5.81 31.49
CA LEU A 355 23.99 -4.50 32.07
C LEU A 355 24.86 -4.19 33.30
N VAL A 356 25.07 -5.16 34.20
CA VAL A 356 25.93 -5.00 35.39
C VAL A 356 27.38 -4.78 35.00
N SER A 357 27.90 -5.54 34.03
CA SER A 357 29.31 -5.46 33.61
C SER A 357 29.64 -4.14 32.92
N THR A 358 28.71 -3.60 32.14
CA THR A 358 28.86 -2.31 31.44
C THR A 358 28.46 -1.11 32.29
N GLY A 359 27.71 -1.32 33.38
CA GLY A 359 27.14 -0.26 34.20
C GLY A 359 26.02 0.52 33.50
N GLN A 360 25.47 -0.01 32.42
CA GLN A 360 24.39 0.63 31.65
C GLN A 360 23.02 0.28 32.22
N THR A 361 22.08 1.20 32.06
CA THR A 361 20.64 0.91 32.16
C THR A 361 20.13 0.26 30.86
N LEU A 362 18.97 -0.38 30.92
CA LEU A 362 18.35 -0.99 29.73
C LEU A 362 18.11 0.04 28.61
N GLU A 363 17.64 1.25 28.94
CA GLU A 363 17.42 2.33 27.97
C GLU A 363 18.73 2.82 27.33
N GLN A 364 19.82 2.89 28.11
CA GLN A 364 21.14 3.23 27.55
C GLN A 364 21.63 2.14 26.59
N ALA A 365 21.44 0.87 26.94
CA ALA A 365 21.77 -0.26 26.09
C ALA A 365 20.91 -0.25 24.81
N LEU A 366 19.61 0.01 24.91
CA LEU A 366 18.72 0.17 23.75
C LEU A 366 19.20 1.30 22.85
N ASN A 367 19.53 2.48 23.40
CA ASN A 367 20.07 3.58 22.61
C ASN A 367 21.39 3.20 21.90
N VAL A 368 22.29 2.45 22.54
CA VAL A 368 23.53 1.96 21.90
C VAL A 368 23.20 0.96 20.79
N PHE A 369 22.27 0.04 21.03
CA PHE A 369 21.81 -0.93 20.05
C PHE A 369 21.24 -0.22 18.82
N THR A 370 20.25 0.66 19.00
CA THR A 370 19.59 1.42 17.93
C THR A 370 20.58 2.26 17.13
N GLN A 371 21.47 3.03 17.78
CA GLN A 371 22.47 3.81 17.05
C GLN A 371 23.43 2.93 16.24
N THR A 372 23.79 1.76 16.76
CA THR A 372 24.71 0.85 16.07
C THR A 372 24.05 0.21 14.84
N THR A 373 22.80 -0.26 14.98
CA THR A 373 22.03 -0.86 13.89
C THR A 373 21.64 0.17 12.83
N HIS A 374 21.20 1.37 13.22
CA HIS A 374 20.88 2.46 12.31
C HIS A 374 22.12 2.91 11.53
N LYS A 375 23.27 3.06 12.19
CA LYS A 375 24.53 3.39 11.51
C LYS A 375 24.91 2.36 10.46
N ALA A 376 24.62 1.08 10.70
CA ALA A 376 24.92 0.01 9.75
C ALA A 376 24.08 0.13 8.47
N ILE A 377 22.78 0.40 8.57
CA ILE A 377 21.92 0.60 7.39
C ILE A 377 22.17 1.95 6.70
N ILE A 378 22.49 3.01 7.45
CA ILE A 378 22.85 4.32 6.89
C ILE A 378 24.15 4.22 6.07
N ALA A 379 25.12 3.43 6.51
CA ALA A 379 26.34 3.16 5.73
C ALA A 379 26.06 2.48 4.39
N GLU A 380 24.91 1.80 4.26
CA GLU A 380 24.41 1.19 3.02
C GLU A 380 23.42 2.10 2.25
N GLY A 381 23.35 3.38 2.63
CA GLY A 381 22.54 4.40 1.96
C GLY A 381 21.05 4.37 2.33
N LYS A 382 20.70 3.84 3.51
CA LYS A 382 19.31 3.78 3.98
C LYS A 382 18.97 4.91 4.95
N THR A 383 17.74 5.37 4.87
CA THR A 383 17.06 6.17 5.89
C THR A 383 16.24 5.21 6.76
N PRO A 384 16.46 5.20 8.09
CA PRO A 384 15.69 4.37 9.01
C PRO A 384 14.21 4.74 9.02
N VAL A 385 13.36 3.72 9.16
CA VAL A 385 11.95 3.83 9.50
C VAL A 385 11.71 3.04 10.79
N VAL A 386 10.95 3.60 11.73
CA VAL A 386 10.67 2.99 13.03
C VAL A 386 9.20 3.10 13.40
N TRP A 387 8.73 2.18 14.26
CA TRP A 387 7.45 2.36 14.95
C TRP A 387 7.55 3.44 16.03
N GLU A 388 6.41 4.01 16.41
CA GLU A 388 6.33 5.23 17.22
C GLU A 388 6.90 5.09 18.65
N GLU A 389 6.98 3.89 19.19
CA GLU A 389 7.56 3.63 20.51
C GLU A 389 9.01 4.13 20.62
N MET A 390 9.78 4.03 19.53
CA MET A 390 11.15 4.52 19.47
C MET A 390 11.25 6.05 19.65
N VAL A 391 10.15 6.79 19.50
CA VAL A 391 10.08 8.25 19.66
C VAL A 391 9.31 8.66 20.91
N LEU A 392 8.24 7.94 21.23
CA LEU A 392 7.27 8.33 22.26
C LEU A 392 7.53 7.66 23.61
N VAL A 393 8.06 6.43 23.61
CA VAL A 393 8.23 5.61 24.82
C VAL A 393 9.68 5.56 25.25
N HIS A 394 10.60 5.32 24.30
CA HIS A 394 12.01 5.10 24.58
C HIS A 394 12.84 6.38 24.45
N ASN A 395 13.92 6.46 25.25
CA ASN A 395 14.85 7.59 25.19
C ASN A 395 16.07 7.27 24.33
N VAL A 396 15.83 7.03 23.04
CA VAL A 396 16.88 6.77 22.05
C VAL A 396 17.17 8.02 21.20
N THR A 397 18.39 8.08 20.66
CA THR A 397 18.78 9.10 19.69
C THR A 397 18.55 8.58 18.28
N LEU A 398 17.75 9.29 17.50
CA LEU A 398 17.46 9.01 16.09
C LEU A 398 17.94 10.17 15.22
N GLU A 399 18.35 9.89 13.99
CA GLU A 399 18.66 10.92 13.00
C GLU A 399 17.40 11.69 12.61
N SER A 400 17.51 12.99 12.35
CA SER A 400 16.36 13.87 12.10
C SER A 400 15.55 13.53 10.85
N ASP A 401 16.14 12.77 9.92
CA ASP A 401 15.50 12.30 8.69
C ASP A 401 14.79 10.94 8.87
N THR A 402 14.88 10.32 10.05
CA THR A 402 14.17 9.07 10.40
C THR A 402 12.67 9.27 10.23
N LEU A 403 12.01 8.32 9.54
CA LEU A 403 10.55 8.33 9.41
C LEU A 403 9.90 7.51 10.51
N VAL A 404 8.74 7.95 10.99
CA VAL A 404 8.01 7.31 12.09
C VAL A 404 6.65 6.80 11.61
N LEU A 405 6.38 5.53 11.86
CA LEU A 405 5.08 4.90 11.61
C LEU A 405 4.23 4.99 12.89
N VAL A 406 3.11 5.70 12.81
CA VAL A 406 2.17 5.88 13.93
C VAL A 406 1.05 4.86 13.81
N TRP A 407 1.00 3.88 14.72
CA TRP A 407 0.22 2.65 14.55
C TRP A 407 -0.76 2.35 15.68
N ILE A 408 -0.51 2.79 16.91
CA ILE A 408 -1.36 2.51 18.06
C ILE A 408 -2.65 3.31 17.93
N SER A 409 -2.53 4.63 17.88
CA SER A 409 -3.67 5.56 17.78
C SER A 409 -3.38 6.72 16.85
N SER A 410 -4.39 7.16 16.10
CA SER A 410 -4.27 8.39 15.31
C SER A 410 -4.05 9.64 16.16
N ASP A 411 -4.31 9.57 17.47
CA ASP A 411 -4.04 10.65 18.43
C ASP A 411 -2.54 10.87 18.68
N ASP A 412 -1.69 9.87 18.45
CA ASP A 412 -0.24 9.92 18.74
C ASP A 412 0.55 10.73 17.69
N VAL A 413 -0.08 10.97 16.53
CA VAL A 413 0.48 11.75 15.41
C VAL A 413 0.96 13.13 15.87
N LYS A 414 0.19 13.78 16.76
CA LYS A 414 0.54 15.10 17.29
C LYS A 414 1.83 15.04 18.10
N ALA A 415 1.98 14.03 18.96
CA ALA A 415 3.17 13.88 19.80
C ALA A 415 4.43 13.61 18.96
N VAL A 416 4.31 12.80 17.90
CA VAL A 416 5.42 12.56 16.96
C VAL A 416 5.78 13.85 16.20
N ALA A 417 4.79 14.60 15.73
CA ALA A 417 5.03 15.86 15.03
C ALA A 417 5.68 16.93 15.93
N GLU A 418 5.30 17.01 17.21
CA GLU A 418 5.91 17.91 18.20
C GLU A 418 7.39 17.58 18.47
N LYS A 419 7.79 16.33 18.26
CA LYS A 419 9.20 15.90 18.31
C LYS A 419 9.98 16.25 17.03
N GLY A 420 9.30 16.75 16.00
CA GLY A 420 9.89 17.23 14.75
C GLY A 420 10.16 16.15 13.70
N PHE A 421 9.64 14.93 13.90
CA PHE A 421 9.84 13.83 12.96
C PHE A 421 8.80 13.83 11.83
N LYS A 422 9.24 13.44 10.64
CA LYS A 422 8.34 13.07 9.54
C LYS A 422 7.64 11.76 9.87
N LEU A 423 6.35 11.67 9.54
CA LEU A 423 5.52 10.55 9.97
C LEU A 423 4.65 9.99 8.84
N ILE A 424 4.28 8.73 9.00
CA ILE A 424 3.40 7.97 8.13
C ILE A 424 2.24 7.45 8.97
N HIS A 425 1.01 7.75 8.54
CA HIS A 425 -0.20 7.26 9.19
C HIS A 425 -0.36 5.76 8.98
N ALA A 426 -0.44 5.00 10.06
CA ALA A 426 -0.63 3.56 10.09
C ALA A 426 -1.64 3.14 11.19
N ALA A 427 -2.31 4.07 11.85
CA ALA A 427 -3.01 3.84 13.11
C ALA A 427 -4.11 2.76 13.05
N SER A 428 -4.16 1.93 14.08
CA SER A 428 -5.03 0.74 14.21
C SER A 428 -6.52 1.08 14.26
N ASP A 429 -6.87 2.30 14.65
CA ASP A 429 -8.24 2.82 14.63
C ASP A 429 -8.77 3.10 13.21
N TYR A 430 -7.90 3.08 12.19
CA TYR A 430 -8.27 3.33 10.78
C TYR A 430 -7.73 2.30 9.77
N PHE A 431 -6.48 1.84 9.91
CA PHE A 431 -5.72 1.29 8.78
C PHE A 431 -5.32 -0.19 8.90
N TYR A 432 -5.65 -0.85 10.01
CA TYR A 432 -5.38 -2.27 10.22
C TYR A 432 -6.46 -3.13 9.57
N LEU A 433 -6.07 -3.94 8.58
CA LEU A 433 -7.00 -4.77 7.79
C LEU A 433 -7.36 -6.09 8.49
N ASP A 434 -6.53 -6.54 9.42
CA ASP A 434 -6.67 -7.75 10.22
C ASP A 434 -7.66 -7.61 11.41
N CYS A 435 -8.05 -6.39 11.80
CA CYS A 435 -9.03 -6.16 12.86
C CYS A 435 -10.45 -6.62 12.51
N GLY A 436 -11.25 -6.95 13.54
CA GLY A 436 -12.66 -7.31 13.39
C GLY A 436 -12.96 -8.81 13.32
N GLY A 437 -11.93 -9.65 13.36
CA GLY A 437 -12.05 -11.11 13.47
C GLY A 437 -12.27 -11.59 14.91
N GLY A 438 -12.55 -12.88 15.07
CA GLY A 438 -12.46 -13.53 16.39
C GLY A 438 -11.00 -13.64 16.83
N GLY A 439 -10.75 -13.71 18.15
CA GLY A 439 -9.40 -13.82 18.68
C GLY A 439 -8.72 -15.13 18.24
N TRP A 440 -7.40 -15.08 18.01
CA TRP A 440 -6.63 -16.25 17.57
C TRP A 440 -5.97 -17.01 18.73
N VAL A 441 -5.78 -16.38 19.89
CA VAL A 441 -5.26 -17.02 21.09
C VAL A 441 -6.27 -18.03 21.63
N GLY A 442 -5.83 -19.27 21.82
CA GLY A 442 -6.68 -20.39 22.22
C GLY A 442 -7.29 -20.25 23.62
N ALA A 443 -8.32 -21.06 23.88
CA ALA A 443 -9.05 -21.14 25.16
C ALA A 443 -9.71 -19.83 25.63
N ASN A 444 -10.01 -18.91 24.71
CA ASN A 444 -10.76 -17.69 24.97
C ASN A 444 -12.03 -17.61 24.10
N PRO A 445 -13.16 -18.22 24.52
CA PRO A 445 -14.37 -18.30 23.69
C PRO A 445 -15.03 -16.93 23.43
N ASP A 446 -14.72 -15.92 24.25
CA ASP A 446 -15.21 -14.56 24.12
C ASP A 446 -14.15 -13.61 23.51
N GLY A 447 -13.04 -14.17 23.02
CA GLY A 447 -11.94 -13.42 22.44
C GLY A 447 -12.28 -12.85 21.07
N ASN A 448 -11.95 -11.58 20.85
CA ASN A 448 -11.97 -10.92 19.55
C ASN A 448 -10.55 -10.45 19.18
N SER A 449 -10.40 -9.94 17.95
CA SER A 449 -9.20 -9.21 17.57
C SER A 449 -8.94 -8.07 18.56
N TRP A 450 -7.67 -7.83 18.90
CA TRP A 450 -7.27 -6.85 19.90
C TRP A 450 -7.64 -5.41 19.47
N CYS A 451 -7.71 -5.17 18.16
CA CYS A 451 -7.96 -3.87 17.56
C CYS A 451 -9.40 -3.73 17.01
N ASP A 452 -10.35 -4.48 17.55
CA ASP A 452 -11.77 -4.37 17.19
C ASP A 452 -12.31 -2.91 17.23
N PRO A 453 -13.32 -2.58 16.40
CA PRO A 453 -14.03 -3.45 15.44
C PRO A 453 -13.35 -3.51 14.07
N PHE A 454 -13.93 -4.28 13.13
CA PHE A 454 -13.52 -4.31 11.72
C PHE A 454 -13.38 -2.91 11.12
N LYS A 455 -12.22 -2.63 10.51
CA LYS A 455 -11.97 -1.33 9.84
C LYS A 455 -12.57 -1.36 8.45
N THR A 456 -13.65 -0.60 8.28
CA THR A 456 -14.37 -0.49 7.01
C THR A 456 -13.65 0.46 6.06
N TRP A 457 -13.86 0.30 4.75
CA TRP A 457 -13.33 1.24 3.77
C TRP A 457 -13.86 2.67 3.99
N GLN A 458 -15.09 2.84 4.51
CA GLN A 458 -15.65 4.15 4.81
C GLN A 458 -14.87 4.85 5.92
N LYS A 459 -14.50 4.10 6.97
CA LYS A 459 -13.77 4.63 8.12
C LYS A 459 -12.41 5.17 7.69
N SER A 460 -11.60 4.35 7.01
CA SER A 460 -10.30 4.74 6.47
C SER A 460 -10.42 5.89 5.45
N TYR A 461 -11.42 5.88 4.56
CA TYR A 461 -11.62 6.93 3.56
C TYR A 461 -12.01 8.28 4.19
N SER A 462 -12.68 8.27 5.34
CA SER A 462 -13.11 9.48 6.07
C SER A 462 -12.02 10.13 6.92
N PHE A 463 -10.82 9.55 6.96
CA PHE A 463 -9.73 10.02 7.80
C PHE A 463 -9.24 11.41 7.38
N ASP A 464 -8.93 12.26 8.36
CA ASP A 464 -8.26 13.55 8.17
C ASP A 464 -6.79 13.41 8.61
N PRO A 465 -5.83 13.34 7.66
CA PRO A 465 -4.41 13.17 7.97
C PRO A 465 -3.78 14.35 8.74
N THR A 466 -4.49 15.46 8.85
CA THR A 466 -3.99 16.71 9.46
C THR A 466 -4.77 17.12 10.70
N ALA A 467 -5.67 16.26 11.18
CA ALA A 467 -6.46 16.51 12.38
C ALA A 467 -5.55 16.86 13.56
N ASN A 468 -5.90 17.94 14.27
CA ASN A 468 -5.20 18.44 15.45
C ASN A 468 -3.73 18.89 15.22
N LEU A 469 -3.28 19.03 13.97
CA LEU A 469 -1.95 19.53 13.63
C LEU A 469 -1.98 21.03 13.30
N THR A 470 -0.88 21.71 13.60
CA THR A 470 -0.60 23.05 13.05
C THR A 470 -0.15 22.98 11.59
N ASP A 471 -0.18 24.09 10.86
CA ASP A 471 0.33 24.15 9.47
C ASP A 471 1.79 23.73 9.32
N ALA A 472 2.61 23.89 10.37
CA ALA A 472 4.01 23.45 10.36
C ALA A 472 4.11 21.94 10.55
N GLU A 473 3.34 21.38 11.47
CA GLU A 473 3.30 19.94 11.77
C GLU A 473 2.66 19.14 10.64
N ALA A 474 1.62 19.68 9.98
CA ALA A 474 0.98 19.06 8.84
C ALA A 474 1.96 18.79 7.67
N LYS A 475 3.06 19.56 7.57
CA LYS A 475 4.12 19.34 6.56
C LYS A 475 5.04 18.15 6.87
N LEU A 476 5.00 17.64 8.11
CA LEU A 476 5.73 16.44 8.52
C LEU A 476 4.98 15.16 8.11
N VAL A 477 3.70 15.26 7.73
CA VAL A 477 2.90 14.13 7.27
C VAL A 477 3.34 13.71 5.86
N MET A 478 4.00 12.56 5.77
CA MET A 478 4.48 12.01 4.50
C MET A 478 3.39 11.28 3.72
N GLY A 479 2.32 10.86 4.41
CA GLY A 479 1.19 10.11 3.87
C GLY A 479 0.74 9.01 4.83
N GLY A 480 0.38 7.85 4.30
CA GLY A 480 -0.06 6.73 5.13
C GLY A 480 -0.16 5.40 4.39
N GLN A 481 -0.52 4.35 5.12
CA GLN A 481 -0.62 2.99 4.61
C GLN A 481 -1.71 2.19 5.31
N HIS A 482 -2.29 1.22 4.59
CA HIS A 482 -2.97 0.09 5.23
C HIS A 482 -1.96 -0.99 5.58
N LEU A 483 -2.27 -1.76 6.62
CA LEU A 483 -1.43 -2.83 7.14
C LEU A 483 -2.25 -4.12 7.14
N LEU A 484 -1.62 -5.22 6.76
CA LEU A 484 -2.15 -6.55 6.98
C LEU A 484 -1.13 -7.36 7.79
N TRP A 485 -1.35 -7.41 9.10
CA TRP A 485 -0.75 -8.43 9.97
C TRP A 485 -1.39 -9.79 9.70
N THR A 486 -0.61 -10.88 9.85
CA THR A 486 -1.00 -12.18 9.28
C THR A 486 -1.11 -13.33 10.28
N GLU A 487 -1.37 -13.03 11.55
CA GLU A 487 -1.73 -14.04 12.57
C GLU A 487 -2.97 -14.85 12.14
N GLN A 488 -3.89 -14.20 11.40
CA GLN A 488 -5.13 -14.80 10.88
C GLN A 488 -5.32 -14.63 9.37
N SER A 489 -4.24 -14.33 8.64
CA SER A 489 -4.28 -14.14 7.19
C SER A 489 -3.24 -14.98 6.48
N GLY A 490 -3.58 -15.45 5.28
CA GLY A 490 -2.71 -16.28 4.45
C GLY A 490 -3.13 -16.21 2.99
N PRO A 491 -2.54 -17.04 2.11
CA PRO A 491 -2.89 -17.08 0.68
C PRO A 491 -4.40 -17.21 0.39
N GLN A 492 -5.15 -17.84 1.31
CA GLN A 492 -6.56 -18.15 1.14
C GLN A 492 -7.49 -16.94 1.29
N ASN A 493 -7.08 -15.91 2.03
CA ASN A 493 -7.90 -14.73 2.29
C ASN A 493 -7.23 -13.39 1.96
N LEU A 494 -6.00 -13.39 1.44
CA LEU A 494 -5.24 -12.18 1.06
C LEU A 494 -6.07 -11.19 0.23
N ASP A 495 -6.56 -11.64 -0.92
CA ASP A 495 -7.27 -10.77 -1.84
C ASP A 495 -8.56 -10.16 -1.23
N PRO A 496 -9.49 -10.96 -0.64
CA PRO A 496 -10.73 -10.41 -0.10
C PRO A 496 -10.54 -9.60 1.19
N ILE A 497 -9.50 -9.84 1.98
CA ILE A 497 -9.24 -9.03 3.18
C ILE A 497 -8.65 -7.68 2.80
N VAL A 498 -7.74 -7.63 1.82
CA VAL A 498 -7.09 -6.39 1.38
C VAL A 498 -7.97 -5.56 0.46
N TRP A 499 -8.60 -6.18 -0.53
CA TRP A 499 -9.22 -5.47 -1.63
C TRP A 499 -10.76 -5.51 -1.58
N PRO A 500 -11.45 -4.37 -1.78
CA PRO A 500 -10.90 -3.08 -2.20
C PRO A 500 -10.58 -2.12 -1.03
N ARG A 501 -10.52 -2.59 0.23
CA ARG A 501 -10.30 -1.71 1.40
C ARG A 501 -9.00 -0.91 1.30
N ALA A 502 -7.88 -1.51 0.92
CA ALA A 502 -6.61 -0.79 0.76
C ALA A 502 -6.66 0.30 -0.32
N ALA A 503 -7.58 0.23 -1.28
CA ALA A 503 -7.77 1.30 -2.26
C ALA A 503 -8.28 2.60 -1.60
N SER A 504 -8.98 2.53 -0.45
CA SER A 504 -9.47 3.70 0.30
C SER A 504 -8.34 4.65 0.72
N SER A 505 -7.26 4.14 1.31
CA SER A 505 -6.10 4.98 1.68
C SER A 505 -5.36 5.46 0.43
N ALA A 506 -5.30 4.64 -0.62
CA ALA A 506 -4.65 5.03 -1.87
C ALA A 506 -5.26 6.31 -2.45
N GLU A 507 -6.59 6.45 -2.43
CA GLU A 507 -7.24 7.68 -2.85
C GLU A 507 -7.11 8.82 -1.85
N LEU A 508 -7.25 8.55 -0.56
CA LEU A 508 -7.07 9.55 0.49
C LEU A 508 -5.73 10.27 0.38
N PHE A 509 -4.65 9.50 0.22
CA PHE A 509 -3.29 10.05 0.13
C PHE A 509 -2.88 10.47 -1.29
N TRP A 510 -3.66 10.14 -2.32
CA TRP A 510 -3.49 10.66 -3.67
C TRP A 510 -4.24 11.99 -3.88
N SER A 511 -5.53 12.03 -3.56
CA SER A 511 -6.42 13.16 -3.85
C SER A 511 -6.33 14.24 -2.77
N GLY A 512 -6.01 13.83 -1.54
CA GLY A 512 -6.07 14.65 -0.33
C GLY A 512 -7.33 14.39 0.49
N PRO A 513 -7.42 14.96 1.71
CA PRO A 513 -8.57 14.81 2.59
C PRO A 513 -9.85 15.46 2.03
N GLY A 514 -10.99 15.13 2.61
CA GLY A 514 -12.28 15.73 2.27
C GLY A 514 -13.12 14.95 1.24
N GLY A 515 -12.80 13.67 1.02
CA GLY A 515 -13.56 12.79 0.13
C GLY A 515 -15.00 12.55 0.61
N ASN A 516 -15.95 12.52 -0.33
CA ASN A 516 -17.36 12.21 -0.05
C ASN A 516 -17.62 10.70 -0.19
N ILE A 517 -17.96 10.03 0.91
CA ILE A 517 -18.21 8.58 0.96
C ILE A 517 -19.31 8.16 -0.03
N SER A 518 -20.40 8.93 -0.14
CA SER A 518 -21.52 8.59 -1.03
C SER A 518 -21.11 8.62 -2.50
N GLU A 519 -20.22 9.54 -2.87
CA GLU A 519 -19.68 9.63 -4.23
C GLU A 519 -18.54 8.62 -4.47
N ALA A 520 -17.86 8.17 -3.41
CA ALA A 520 -16.78 7.19 -3.48
C ALA A 520 -17.25 5.75 -3.71
N LEU A 521 -18.36 5.34 -3.08
CA LEU A 521 -18.82 3.95 -3.13
C LEU A 521 -19.07 3.42 -4.57
N PRO A 522 -19.76 4.14 -5.48
CA PRO A 522 -19.91 3.67 -6.86
C PRO A 522 -18.58 3.46 -7.61
N ARG A 523 -17.58 4.30 -7.31
CA ARG A 523 -16.24 4.25 -7.91
C ARG A 523 -15.44 3.08 -7.34
N LEU A 524 -15.53 2.86 -6.04
CA LEU A 524 -14.89 1.74 -5.37
C LEU A 524 -15.49 0.39 -5.81
N HIS A 525 -16.78 0.34 -6.13
CA HIS A 525 -17.38 -0.82 -6.81
C HIS A 525 -16.70 -1.06 -8.18
N ASP A 526 -16.48 -0.02 -8.99
CA ASP A 526 -15.83 -0.14 -10.30
C ASP A 526 -14.42 -0.75 -10.15
N VAL A 527 -13.65 -0.28 -9.16
CA VAL A 527 -12.34 -0.86 -8.77
C VAL A 527 -12.45 -2.35 -8.44
N ALA A 528 -13.37 -2.73 -7.55
CA ALA A 528 -13.53 -4.13 -7.13
C ALA A 528 -13.91 -5.05 -8.32
N TYR A 529 -14.76 -4.59 -9.23
CA TYR A 529 -15.10 -5.35 -10.44
C TYR A 529 -13.92 -5.44 -11.41
N ARG A 530 -13.13 -4.37 -11.60
CA ARG A 530 -11.90 -4.42 -12.41
C ARG A 530 -10.87 -5.38 -11.83
N MET A 531 -10.64 -5.32 -10.53
CA MET A 531 -9.73 -6.23 -9.82
C MET A 531 -10.11 -7.69 -10.08
N ARG A 532 -11.39 -8.05 -9.94
CA ARG A 532 -11.86 -9.42 -10.23
C ARG A 532 -11.69 -9.83 -11.69
N GLN A 533 -11.93 -8.93 -12.64
CA GLN A 533 -11.65 -9.22 -14.06
C GLN A 533 -10.17 -9.48 -14.35
N ARG A 534 -9.28 -8.87 -13.55
CA ARG A 534 -7.84 -9.01 -13.65
C ARG A 534 -7.27 -10.09 -12.71
N GLY A 535 -8.11 -10.90 -12.08
CA GLY A 535 -7.71 -12.05 -11.27
C GLY A 535 -7.39 -11.75 -9.80
N VAL A 536 -7.75 -10.56 -9.29
CA VAL A 536 -7.67 -10.21 -7.86
C VAL A 536 -9.05 -10.37 -7.24
N GLN A 537 -9.18 -11.26 -6.27
CA GLN A 537 -10.45 -11.68 -5.67
C GLN A 537 -11.00 -10.68 -4.64
N ALA A 538 -11.14 -9.41 -5.05
CA ALA A 538 -11.69 -8.34 -4.22
C ALA A 538 -13.09 -8.67 -3.71
N ILE A 539 -13.33 -8.43 -2.42
CA ILE A 539 -14.60 -8.69 -1.75
C ILE A 539 -15.71 -7.77 -2.28
N SER A 540 -16.95 -8.26 -2.26
CA SER A 540 -18.12 -7.44 -2.61
C SER A 540 -18.45 -6.46 -1.49
N LEU A 541 -18.64 -5.19 -1.83
CA LEU A 541 -18.98 -4.13 -0.86
C LEU A 541 -20.49 -4.02 -0.58
N GLN A 542 -21.33 -4.41 -1.54
CA GLN A 542 -22.79 -4.42 -1.45
C GLN A 542 -23.36 -5.55 -2.33
N PRO A 543 -24.65 -5.93 -2.18
CA PRO A 543 -25.32 -6.76 -3.17
C PRO A 543 -25.18 -6.17 -4.57
N GLU A 544 -25.00 -7.03 -5.58
CA GLU A 544 -24.83 -6.60 -6.99
C GLU A 544 -25.99 -5.71 -7.46
N TRP A 545 -27.21 -5.94 -6.98
CA TRP A 545 -28.35 -5.10 -7.30
C TRP A 545 -28.13 -3.61 -6.92
N CYS A 546 -27.46 -3.36 -5.79
CA CYS A 546 -27.08 -2.02 -5.31
C CYS A 546 -25.93 -1.44 -6.13
N ALA A 547 -24.91 -2.25 -6.42
CA ALA A 547 -23.76 -1.80 -7.22
C ALA A 547 -24.17 -1.29 -8.62
N LEU A 548 -25.26 -1.82 -9.20
CA LEU A 548 -25.81 -1.37 -10.48
C LEU A 548 -26.79 -0.19 -10.37
N ARG A 549 -27.09 0.28 -9.15
CA ARG A 549 -28.04 1.36 -8.86
C ARG A 549 -27.48 2.30 -7.79
N PRO A 550 -26.47 3.12 -8.14
CA PRO A 550 -25.86 4.08 -7.22
C PRO A 550 -26.90 4.90 -6.45
N GLY A 551 -26.70 5.05 -5.14
CA GLY A 551 -27.55 5.82 -4.22
C GLY A 551 -28.86 5.14 -3.79
N VAL A 552 -29.36 4.14 -4.52
CA VAL A 552 -30.68 3.53 -4.23
C VAL A 552 -30.68 2.65 -2.97
N CYS A 553 -29.50 2.23 -2.51
CA CYS A 553 -29.35 1.43 -1.29
C CYS A 553 -28.87 2.25 -0.08
N ASP A 554 -28.85 3.58 -0.20
CA ASP A 554 -28.56 4.44 0.94
C ASP A 554 -29.74 4.41 1.91
N LEU A 555 -29.48 4.44 3.23
CA LEU A 555 -30.55 4.38 4.24
C LEU A 555 -31.56 5.54 4.15
N THR A 556 -31.21 6.60 3.42
CA THR A 556 -32.01 7.82 3.23
C THR A 556 -32.53 8.00 1.80
N ALA A 557 -32.40 6.96 0.95
CA ALA A 557 -32.71 6.98 -0.48
C ALA A 557 -34.20 7.20 -0.83
#